data_AF-A0A954V8Q8-F1
#
_entry.id   AF-A0A954V8Q8-F1
#
_cell.length_a   1.000
_cell.length_b   1.000
_cell.length_c   1.000
_cell.angle_alpha   90.00
_cell.angle_beta   90.00
_cell.angle_gamma   90.00
#
_symmetry.space_group_name_H-M   'P 1'
#
loop_
_entity.id
_entity.type
_entity.pdbx_description
1 polymer ?
#
loop_
_entity_poly.entity_id
_entity_poly.type
_entity_poly.pdbx_seq_one_letter_code
_entity_poly.pdbx_strand_id
1 'polypeptide(L)'
;MLTNRCEIIVDRPAYQRALRGVIVDPGRCSVGRVRYRETNSGLELIIDDWQAPGSLPNAQLLPPLHSLAVLTSSLDPRINAESLSELLQLERSQLLVGFVLDPHDHSKLDVVVIHQGDRLCPTKIRFIGAGIFNVAAEKLTGSGQPPAGNGNGVGNKDGINATREFHSHRRSRTEGALGRQLYERFASMRLLVIGAGGGGSELARQLCSLNPAWIVTMDGDQVGPENLNALPHASEQDAWDRIPKVHALARVIHANQPDLRLSTVQRSIQQQAGADVLMKQRFDAVFTFIDNDAGRLVASWLCGRHHSHTVHVDVGTLIQFTLGGRRIMRADIRLFEPGRGCVACVPKMANLSRVMDTIAAPRGAMRRGKPRQWNASRAGSLLSLNAMAASLATDLFLSYLDGRIATSHWLRVRWPFGKLPLIRSHNVTGDPECRFCGHSR
;
A
#
# COMPACT_ATOMS: atom_id res chain seq x y z
N MET A 1 23.80 16.74 15.02
CA MET A 1 24.01 16.73 13.55
C MET A 1 24.13 15.28 13.11
N LEU A 2 23.07 14.71 12.54
CA LEU A 2 23.09 13.36 11.97
C LEU A 2 24.00 13.40 10.73
N THR A 3 24.97 12.50 10.65
CA THR A 3 25.89 12.38 9.52
C THR A 3 25.11 11.99 8.26
N ASN A 4 25.10 12.88 7.26
CA ASN A 4 24.45 12.74 5.95
C ASN A 4 25.17 11.72 5.03
N ARG A 5 25.59 10.56 5.54
CA ARG A 5 26.19 9.53 4.67
C ARG A 5 25.11 8.90 3.80
N CYS A 6 25.37 8.82 2.49
CA CYS A 6 24.53 8.13 1.53
C CYS A 6 25.35 7.00 0.90
N GLU A 7 24.95 5.75 1.10
CA GLU A 7 25.62 4.58 0.51
C GLU A 7 24.72 3.93 -0.55
N ILE A 8 25.28 3.58 -1.70
CA ILE A 8 24.59 2.84 -2.76
C ILE A 8 25.09 1.40 -2.76
N ILE A 9 24.17 0.45 -2.79
CA ILE A 9 24.41 -0.98 -2.84
C ILE A 9 23.72 -1.52 -4.09
N VAL A 10 24.48 -2.08 -5.02
CA VAL A 10 23.97 -2.55 -6.31
C VAL A 10 24.17 -4.06 -6.43
N ASP A 11 23.11 -4.78 -6.83
CA ASP A 11 23.23 -6.18 -7.23
C ASP A 11 24.10 -6.31 -8.48
N ARG A 12 25.33 -6.83 -8.31
CA ARG A 12 26.36 -6.90 -9.34
C ARG A 12 25.92 -7.73 -10.55
N PRO A 13 25.34 -8.93 -10.41
CA PRO A 13 24.91 -9.72 -11.56
C PRO A 13 23.84 -9.02 -12.38
N ALA A 14 22.81 -8.43 -11.75
CA ALA A 14 21.78 -7.69 -12.48
C ALA A 14 22.34 -6.43 -13.14
N TYR A 15 23.19 -5.68 -12.45
CA TYR A 15 23.84 -4.49 -13.00
C TYR A 15 24.72 -4.82 -14.22
N GLN A 16 25.51 -5.89 -14.18
CA GLN A 16 26.37 -6.27 -15.31
C GLN A 16 25.56 -6.64 -16.55
N ARG A 17 24.38 -7.27 -16.39
CA ARG A 17 23.47 -7.54 -17.52
C ARG A 17 22.93 -6.24 -18.11
N ALA A 18 22.49 -5.32 -17.27
CA ALA A 18 22.00 -4.01 -17.69
C ALA A 18 23.08 -3.20 -18.43
N LEU A 19 24.31 -3.16 -17.85
CA LEU A 19 25.46 -2.45 -18.40
C LEU A 19 25.80 -2.92 -19.82
N ARG A 20 25.85 -4.24 -20.04
CA ARG A 20 26.10 -4.80 -21.37
C ARG A 20 25.05 -4.34 -22.39
N GLY A 21 23.79 -4.32 -21.99
CA GLY A 21 22.71 -3.87 -22.88
C GLY A 21 22.82 -2.40 -23.27
N VAL A 22 23.16 -1.54 -22.31
CA VAL A 22 23.28 -0.09 -22.51
C VAL A 22 24.54 0.28 -23.32
N ILE A 23 25.63 -0.48 -23.19
CA ILE A 23 26.84 -0.30 -24.02
C ILE A 23 26.58 -0.68 -25.47
N VAL A 24 25.80 -1.74 -25.72
CA VAL A 24 25.51 -2.23 -27.07
C VAL A 24 24.55 -1.31 -27.83
N ASP A 25 23.66 -0.61 -27.13
CA ASP A 25 22.63 0.27 -27.71
C ASP A 25 22.68 1.68 -27.07
N PRO A 26 23.70 2.51 -27.41
CA PRO A 26 23.83 3.86 -26.87
C PRO A 26 22.60 4.71 -27.22
N GLY A 27 22.04 5.38 -26.22
CA GLY A 27 20.78 6.11 -26.29
C GLY A 27 19.61 5.38 -25.63
N ARG A 28 19.78 4.11 -25.27
CA ARG A 28 18.84 3.40 -24.40
C ARG A 28 19.25 3.43 -22.94
N CYS A 29 18.26 3.21 -22.07
CA CYS A 29 18.48 3.11 -20.64
C CYS A 29 17.87 1.83 -20.07
N SER A 30 18.49 1.30 -19.03
CA SER A 30 17.96 0.24 -18.19
C SER A 30 17.42 0.85 -16.90
N VAL A 31 16.24 0.39 -16.46
CA VAL A 31 15.60 0.85 -15.22
C VAL A 31 15.71 -0.21 -14.15
N GLY A 32 16.24 0.14 -12.98
CA GLY A 32 16.35 -0.72 -11.82
C GLY A 32 15.39 -0.29 -10.71
N ARG A 33 15.07 -1.23 -9.82
CA ARG A 33 14.28 -0.97 -8.62
C ARG A 33 15.18 -0.44 -7.52
N VAL A 34 14.80 0.69 -6.92
CA VAL A 34 15.47 1.22 -5.73
C VAL A 34 14.65 0.94 -4.48
N ARG A 35 15.31 0.42 -3.46
CA ARG A 35 14.83 0.34 -2.09
C ARG A 35 15.75 1.18 -1.23
N TYR A 36 15.27 1.77 -0.15
CA TYR A 36 16.16 2.46 0.77
C TYR A 36 15.80 2.22 2.22
N ARG A 37 16.78 2.40 3.10
CA ARG A 37 16.58 2.40 4.54
C ARG A 37 17.36 3.55 5.18
N GLU A 38 16.70 4.21 6.12
CA GLU A 38 17.35 5.16 7.01
C GLU A 38 17.91 4.37 8.20
N THR A 39 19.20 4.54 8.45
CA THR A 39 19.90 3.96 9.60
C THR A 39 20.44 5.08 10.48
N ASN A 40 20.88 4.74 11.69
CA ASN A 40 21.55 5.71 12.57
C ASN A 40 22.81 6.32 11.93
N SER A 41 23.39 5.65 10.92
CA SER A 41 24.62 6.05 10.25
C SER A 41 24.40 6.76 8.91
N GLY A 42 23.16 6.87 8.42
CA GLY A 42 22.84 7.55 7.15
C GLY A 42 21.75 6.86 6.33
N LEU A 43 21.72 7.18 5.03
CA LEU A 43 20.80 6.63 4.04
C LEU A 43 21.49 5.53 3.23
N GLU A 44 20.91 4.32 3.21
CA GLU A 44 21.36 3.25 2.32
C GLU A 44 20.37 3.03 1.19
N LEU A 45 20.86 3.06 -0.06
CA LEU A 45 20.11 2.84 -1.29
C LEU A 45 20.50 1.47 -1.85
N ILE A 46 19.54 0.58 -2.01
CA ILE A 46 19.73 -0.79 -2.50
C ILE A 46 19.06 -0.89 -3.87
N ILE A 47 19.82 -1.28 -4.88
CA ILE A 47 19.41 -1.31 -6.27
C ILE A 47 19.50 -2.72 -6.80
N ASP A 48 18.38 -3.22 -7.32
CA ASP A 48 18.24 -4.55 -7.88
C ASP A 48 17.25 -4.55 -9.05
N ASP A 49 17.00 -5.74 -9.62
CA ASP A 49 15.92 -5.97 -10.58
C ASP A 49 15.96 -5.02 -11.79
N TRP A 50 17.12 -4.97 -12.45
CA TRP A 50 17.33 -4.17 -13.65
C TRP A 50 16.58 -4.75 -14.87
N GLN A 51 15.78 -3.91 -15.52
CA GLN A 51 15.02 -4.24 -16.72
C GLN A 51 15.90 -4.21 -17.98
N ALA A 52 15.43 -4.84 -19.07
CA ALA A 52 16.11 -4.75 -20.36
C ALA A 52 16.16 -3.29 -20.86
N PRO A 53 17.18 -2.89 -21.65
CA PRO A 53 17.30 -1.53 -22.14
C PRO A 53 16.10 -1.10 -23.00
N GLY A 54 15.55 0.07 -22.71
CA GLY A 54 14.43 0.69 -23.40
C GLY A 54 14.58 2.22 -23.49
N SER A 55 13.48 2.90 -23.79
CA SER A 55 13.43 4.37 -23.79
C SER A 55 13.54 4.95 -22.38
N LEU A 56 14.00 6.19 -22.27
CA LEU A 56 13.98 6.93 -21.01
C LEU A 56 12.55 6.95 -20.44
N PRO A 57 12.31 6.54 -19.18
CA PRO A 57 10.97 6.52 -18.62
C PRO A 57 10.49 7.94 -18.30
N ASN A 58 9.18 8.18 -18.42
CA ASN A 58 8.57 9.38 -17.85
C ASN A 58 8.17 9.11 -16.40
N ALA A 59 8.85 9.76 -15.45
CA ALA A 59 8.64 9.57 -14.03
C ALA A 59 7.26 10.06 -13.55
N GLN A 60 6.61 11.00 -14.25
CA GLN A 60 5.24 11.45 -13.92
C GLN A 60 4.17 10.37 -14.16
N LEU A 61 4.50 9.34 -14.96
CA LEU A 61 3.63 8.18 -15.20
C LEU A 61 3.84 7.07 -14.16
N LEU A 62 4.82 7.21 -13.27
CA LEU A 62 5.13 6.26 -12.20
C LEU A 62 4.50 6.69 -10.88
N PRO A 63 4.13 5.72 -10.00
CA PRO A 63 3.52 6.05 -8.72
C PRO A 63 4.33 7.06 -7.91
N PRO A 64 3.67 7.81 -7.03
CA PRO A 64 4.37 8.79 -6.24
C PRO A 64 5.24 8.06 -5.23
N LEU A 65 6.40 8.64 -4.91
CA LEU A 65 7.42 8.03 -4.07
C LEU A 65 8.11 6.81 -4.73
N HIS A 66 7.74 6.45 -5.97
CA HIS A 66 8.46 5.41 -6.70
C HIS A 66 9.94 5.81 -6.83
N SER A 67 10.82 4.90 -6.41
CA SER A 67 12.27 5.13 -6.39
C SER A 67 12.87 4.47 -7.63
N LEU A 68 13.51 5.26 -8.47
CA LEU A 68 14.00 4.89 -9.78
C LEU A 68 15.53 4.75 -9.79
N ALA A 69 16.06 3.66 -10.33
CA ALA A 69 17.44 3.62 -10.78
C ALA A 69 17.45 3.65 -12.30
N VAL A 70 18.31 4.48 -12.90
CA VAL A 70 18.45 4.56 -14.36
C VAL A 70 19.92 4.37 -14.68
N LEU A 71 20.22 3.42 -15.56
CA LEU A 71 21.54 3.23 -16.15
C LEU A 71 21.45 3.57 -17.62
N THR A 72 22.23 4.54 -18.08
CA THR A 72 22.19 5.02 -19.47
C THR A 72 23.59 5.33 -19.97
N SER A 73 23.78 5.21 -21.27
CA SER A 73 24.93 5.72 -22.02
C SER A 73 24.38 6.35 -23.28
N SER A 74 24.80 7.57 -23.62
CA SER A 74 24.18 8.32 -24.72
C SER A 74 25.21 9.21 -25.39
N LEU A 75 25.19 9.21 -26.73
CA LEU A 75 25.94 10.17 -27.56
C LEU A 75 25.29 11.56 -27.58
N ASP A 76 24.02 11.67 -27.17
CA ASP A 76 23.34 12.95 -27.02
C ASP A 76 23.85 13.67 -25.76
N PRO A 77 24.57 14.81 -25.88
CA PRO A 77 25.14 15.53 -24.74
C PRO A 77 24.07 16.08 -23.79
N ARG A 78 22.81 16.15 -24.23
CA ARG A 78 21.67 16.54 -23.39
C ARG A 78 21.37 15.49 -22.33
N ILE A 79 21.76 14.23 -22.50
CA ILE A 79 21.53 13.15 -21.53
C ILE A 79 22.78 13.00 -20.67
N ASN A 80 22.81 13.69 -19.53
CA ASN A 80 23.93 13.66 -18.59
C ASN A 80 23.42 13.64 -17.13
N ALA A 81 24.33 13.51 -16.17
CA ALA A 81 23.97 13.39 -14.76
C ALA A 81 23.28 14.65 -14.18
N GLU A 82 23.44 15.82 -14.80
CA GLU A 82 22.82 17.07 -14.35
C GLU A 82 21.41 17.24 -14.91
N SER A 83 21.18 16.84 -16.16
CA SER A 83 19.90 16.97 -16.86
C SER A 83 18.94 15.80 -16.66
N LEU A 84 19.42 14.66 -16.15
CA LEU A 84 18.65 13.41 -16.10
C LEU A 84 17.33 13.56 -15.33
N SER A 85 17.31 14.33 -14.25
CA SER A 85 16.09 14.55 -13.46
C SER A 85 15.02 15.33 -14.21
N GLU A 86 15.42 16.34 -14.98
CA GLU A 86 14.53 17.16 -15.80
C GLU A 86 14.01 16.35 -17.00
N LEU A 87 14.89 15.60 -17.66
CA LEU A 87 14.52 14.72 -18.78
C LEU A 87 13.54 13.63 -18.38
N LEU A 88 13.72 13.04 -17.20
CA LEU A 88 12.79 12.06 -16.63
C LEU A 88 11.49 12.71 -16.13
N GLN A 89 11.42 14.04 -16.05
CA GLN A 89 10.33 14.79 -15.41
C GLN A 89 10.10 14.35 -13.96
N LEU A 90 11.19 14.19 -13.19
CA LEU A 90 11.18 13.66 -11.84
C LEU A 90 10.35 14.53 -10.89
N GLU A 91 9.36 13.93 -10.23
CA GLU A 91 8.60 14.60 -9.17
C GLU A 91 9.43 14.72 -7.90
N ARG A 92 9.28 15.81 -7.14
CA ARG A 92 10.07 16.05 -5.91
C ARG A 92 9.99 14.92 -4.88
N SER A 93 8.88 14.19 -4.83
CA SER A 93 8.69 13.08 -3.90
C SER A 93 9.36 11.78 -4.33
N GLN A 94 9.80 11.69 -5.59
CA GLN A 94 10.48 10.51 -6.13
C GLN A 94 11.97 10.54 -5.77
N LEU A 95 12.56 9.35 -5.68
CA LEU A 95 14.00 9.17 -5.47
C LEU A 95 14.59 8.68 -6.79
N LEU A 96 15.68 9.30 -7.24
CA LEU A 96 16.43 8.88 -8.42
C LEU A 96 17.85 8.47 -8.03
N VAL A 97 18.32 7.34 -8.56
CA VAL A 97 19.74 7.01 -8.68
C VAL A 97 20.09 6.86 -10.16
N GLY A 98 20.69 7.88 -10.73
CA GLY A 98 21.16 7.89 -12.12
C GLY A 98 22.61 7.43 -12.22
N PHE A 99 22.86 6.50 -13.13
CA PHE A 99 24.17 6.02 -13.55
C PHE A 99 24.34 6.40 -15.02
N VAL A 100 25.21 7.36 -15.32
CA VAL A 100 25.47 7.85 -16.67
C VAL A 100 26.88 7.43 -17.09
N LEU A 101 26.94 6.48 -18.00
CA LEU A 101 28.19 5.94 -18.53
C LEU A 101 28.65 6.77 -19.73
N ASP A 102 29.90 7.21 -19.72
CA ASP A 102 30.51 7.91 -20.84
C ASP A 102 30.53 7.01 -22.08
N PRO A 103 29.96 7.42 -23.23
CA PRO A 103 29.83 6.59 -24.43
C PRO A 103 31.16 6.38 -25.18
N HIS A 104 32.20 7.16 -24.86
CA HIS A 104 33.52 7.08 -25.47
C HIS A 104 34.54 6.43 -24.54
N ASP A 105 34.30 6.47 -23.23
CA ASP A 105 35.17 5.90 -22.20
C ASP A 105 34.34 5.20 -21.11
N HIS A 106 33.98 3.93 -21.35
CA HIS A 106 33.18 3.12 -20.41
C HIS A 106 33.84 2.88 -19.03
N SER A 107 35.05 3.40 -18.77
CA SER A 107 35.63 3.43 -17.44
C SER A 107 35.11 4.59 -16.58
N LYS A 108 34.50 5.61 -17.22
CA LYS A 108 33.93 6.79 -16.55
C LYS A 108 32.43 6.62 -16.36
N LEU A 109 32.00 6.84 -15.11
CA LEU A 109 30.63 6.70 -14.67
C LEU A 109 30.27 7.86 -13.75
N ASP A 110 29.34 8.70 -14.18
CA ASP A 110 28.75 9.73 -13.34
C ASP A 110 27.55 9.16 -12.60
N VAL A 111 27.48 9.47 -11.30
CA VAL A 111 26.37 9.04 -10.44
C VAL A 111 25.66 10.24 -9.86
N VAL A 112 24.35 10.31 -10.07
CA VAL A 112 23.48 11.33 -9.48
C VAL A 112 22.47 10.66 -8.57
N VAL A 113 22.34 11.17 -7.35
CA VAL A 113 21.28 10.78 -6.43
C VAL A 113 20.42 11.99 -6.16
N ILE A 114 19.11 11.86 -6.35
CA ILE A 114 18.14 12.89 -5.96
C ILE A 114 17.14 12.27 -5.02
N HIS A 115 16.92 12.91 -3.88
CA HIS A 115 15.95 12.47 -2.90
C HIS A 115 15.28 13.69 -2.27
N GLN A 116 13.94 13.72 -2.30
CA GLN A 116 13.14 14.85 -1.80
C GLN A 116 13.42 16.18 -2.51
N GLY A 117 13.88 16.12 -3.75
CA GLY A 117 14.26 17.29 -4.56
C GLY A 117 15.70 17.77 -4.34
N ASP A 118 16.41 17.21 -3.36
CA ASP A 118 17.80 17.57 -3.08
C ASP A 118 18.76 16.57 -3.74
N ARG A 119 19.87 17.09 -4.29
CA ARG A 119 20.96 16.27 -4.81
C ARG A 119 21.79 15.75 -3.64
N LEU A 120 21.91 14.44 -3.52
CA LEU A 120 22.73 13.78 -2.52
C LEU A 120 24.07 13.36 -3.12
N CYS A 121 25.14 13.52 -2.35
CA CYS A 121 26.45 13.02 -2.71
C CYS A 121 26.65 11.63 -2.07
N PRO A 122 26.62 10.53 -2.85
CA PRO A 122 26.89 9.21 -2.31
C PRO A 122 28.33 9.14 -1.81
N THR A 123 28.52 8.77 -0.55
CA THR A 123 29.83 8.59 0.09
C THR A 123 30.47 7.26 -0.27
N LYS A 124 29.69 6.30 -0.78
CA LYS A 124 30.15 4.94 -1.10
C LYS A 124 29.21 4.26 -2.10
N ILE A 125 29.78 3.50 -3.03
CA ILE A 125 29.03 2.59 -3.93
C ILE A 125 29.62 1.19 -3.77
N ARG A 126 28.76 0.20 -3.54
CA ARG A 126 29.14 -1.21 -3.37
C ARG A 126 28.41 -2.08 -4.38
N PHE A 127 29.16 -2.80 -5.21
CA PHE A 127 28.62 -3.86 -6.05
C PHE A 127 28.69 -5.18 -5.29
N ILE A 128 27.55 -5.76 -4.96
CA ILE A 128 27.43 -7.01 -4.20
C ILE A 128 26.90 -8.10 -5.12
N GLY A 129 27.55 -9.27 -5.14
CA GLY A 129 27.05 -10.44 -5.87
C GLY A 129 26.71 -11.59 -4.94
N ALA A 130 26.23 -12.69 -5.52
CA ALA A 130 26.15 -13.98 -4.83
C ALA A 130 27.58 -14.38 -4.41
N GLY A 131 27.85 -14.35 -3.11
CA GLY A 131 29.20 -14.54 -2.56
C GLY A 131 29.38 -14.08 -1.11
N ILE A 132 28.43 -13.33 -0.53
CA ILE A 132 28.44 -13.00 0.90
C ILE A 132 27.73 -14.09 1.73
N PHE A 133 28.09 -15.35 1.49
CA PHE A 133 27.81 -16.45 2.41
C PHE A 133 28.95 -17.45 2.36
N ASN A 134 29.87 -17.36 3.32
CA ASN A 134 30.58 -18.55 3.77
C ASN A 134 29.62 -19.29 4.69
N VAL A 135 28.85 -20.22 4.14
CA VAL A 135 28.17 -21.18 4.98
C VAL A 135 29.19 -22.27 5.28
N ALA A 136 29.79 -22.22 6.47
CA ALA A 136 30.53 -23.37 6.98
C ALA A 136 29.57 -24.57 6.94
N ALA A 137 29.97 -25.66 6.27
CA ALA A 137 29.13 -26.84 6.10
C ALA A 137 28.61 -27.40 7.44
N GLU A 138 29.30 -27.10 8.54
CA GLU A 138 28.92 -27.42 9.92
C GLU A 138 27.64 -26.71 10.40
N LYS A 139 27.15 -25.69 9.69
CA LYS A 139 25.87 -24.99 9.96
C LYS A 139 24.79 -25.21 8.90
N LEU A 140 25.01 -26.12 7.94
CA LEU A 140 24.01 -26.59 6.97
C LEU A 140 23.51 -28.00 7.29
N THR A 141 23.38 -28.34 8.57
CA THR A 141 22.53 -29.46 9.01
C THR A 141 21.26 -28.88 9.62
N GLY A 142 20.51 -28.19 8.77
CA GLY A 142 19.09 -27.93 8.97
C GLY A 142 18.26 -29.03 8.33
N SER A 143 18.56 -30.32 8.59
CA SER A 143 17.48 -31.31 8.66
C SER A 143 16.69 -30.98 9.92
N GLY A 144 15.98 -29.85 9.88
CA GLY A 144 14.82 -29.65 10.73
C GLY A 144 13.81 -30.69 10.31
N GLN A 145 13.99 -31.93 10.78
CA GLN A 145 12.83 -32.66 11.24
C GLN A 145 12.05 -31.67 12.10
N PRO A 146 10.72 -31.54 11.92
CA PRO A 146 9.91 -30.86 12.91
C PRO A 146 10.32 -31.44 14.27
N PRO A 147 10.40 -30.64 15.35
CA PRO A 147 10.81 -31.16 16.64
C PRO A 147 10.09 -32.48 16.84
N ALA A 148 10.86 -33.57 16.95
CA ALA A 148 10.32 -34.82 17.39
C ALA A 148 9.76 -34.46 18.76
N GLY A 149 8.46 -34.17 18.80
CA GLY A 149 7.74 -34.05 20.05
C GLY A 149 8.14 -35.29 20.81
N ASN A 150 8.67 -35.11 22.02
CA ASN A 150 8.90 -36.23 22.92
C ASN A 150 7.59 -37.01 22.97
N GLY A 151 7.56 -38.10 22.21
CA GLY A 151 6.45 -39.03 22.08
C GLY A 151 6.35 -39.91 23.30
N ASN A 152 6.45 -39.29 24.48
CA ASN A 152 5.92 -39.80 25.74
C ASN A 152 4.69 -38.99 26.17
N GLY A 153 4.05 -38.29 25.23
CA GLY A 153 2.65 -37.91 25.35
C GLY A 153 1.83 -38.97 24.65
N VAL A 154 1.04 -39.73 25.40
CA VAL A 154 -0.16 -40.39 24.90
C VAL A 154 -1.00 -39.29 24.25
N GLY A 155 -0.77 -39.05 22.96
CA GLY A 155 -1.43 -38.00 22.19
C GLY A 155 -2.89 -38.37 22.07
N ASN A 156 -3.70 -37.82 22.97
CA ASN A 156 -5.11 -38.08 23.03
C ASN A 156 -5.74 -37.72 21.68
N LYS A 157 -6.11 -38.72 20.88
CA LYS A 157 -6.79 -38.54 19.58
C LYS A 157 -8.06 -37.69 19.75
N ASP A 158 -8.66 -37.74 20.94
CA ASP A 158 -9.84 -36.95 21.29
C ASP A 158 -9.51 -35.45 21.37
N GLY A 159 -8.31 -35.05 21.78
CA GLY A 159 -7.90 -33.63 21.84
C GLY A 159 -7.63 -33.00 20.48
N ILE A 160 -7.05 -33.76 19.54
CA ILE A 160 -6.84 -33.32 18.15
C ILE A 160 -8.18 -33.23 17.42
N ASN A 161 -9.08 -34.20 17.65
CA ASN A 161 -10.43 -34.19 17.08
C ASN A 161 -11.27 -33.05 17.66
N ALA A 162 -11.25 -32.82 18.97
CA ALA A 162 -11.95 -31.70 19.62
C ALA A 162 -11.44 -30.33 19.13
N THR A 163 -10.13 -30.17 18.90
CA THR A 163 -9.57 -28.93 18.34
C THR A 163 -10.05 -28.72 16.90
N ARG A 164 -10.01 -29.75 16.05
CA ARG A 164 -10.53 -29.68 14.67
C ARG A 164 -12.03 -29.40 14.63
N GLU A 165 -12.80 -30.05 15.49
CA GLU A 165 -14.24 -29.88 15.64
C GLU A 165 -14.58 -28.45 16.09
N PHE A 166 -13.85 -27.91 17.07
CA PHE A 166 -13.99 -26.53 17.50
C PHE A 166 -13.68 -25.51 16.39
N HIS A 167 -12.60 -25.70 15.62
CA HIS A 167 -12.30 -24.83 14.47
C HIS A 167 -13.34 -24.97 13.35
N SER A 168 -13.85 -26.17 13.10
CA SER A 168 -14.95 -26.42 12.15
C SER A 168 -16.22 -25.67 12.57
N HIS A 169 -16.61 -25.76 13.85
CA HIS A 169 -17.78 -25.05 14.38
C HIS A 169 -17.65 -23.53 14.30
N ARG A 170 -16.44 -22.97 14.51
CA ARG A 170 -16.20 -21.52 14.37
C ARG A 170 -16.53 -20.99 12.97
N ARG A 171 -16.37 -21.81 11.93
CA ARG A 171 -16.52 -21.42 10.52
C ARG A 171 -17.91 -21.76 9.95
N SER A 172 -18.61 -22.73 10.55
CA SER A 172 -19.89 -23.27 10.08
C SER A 172 -20.96 -22.22 9.70
N ARG A 173 -21.16 -21.18 10.51
CA ARG A 173 -22.18 -20.14 10.24
C ARG A 173 -21.82 -19.28 9.04
N THR A 174 -20.55 -18.86 8.95
CA THR A 174 -20.06 -18.05 7.85
C THR A 174 -20.03 -18.84 6.55
N GLU A 175 -19.56 -20.08 6.59
CA GLU A 175 -19.57 -20.98 5.43
C GLU A 175 -20.99 -21.28 4.95
N GLY A 176 -21.92 -21.56 5.88
CA GLY A 176 -23.32 -21.80 5.55
C GLY A 176 -24.02 -20.58 4.92
N ALA A 177 -23.67 -19.37 5.36
CA ALA A 177 -24.23 -18.13 4.81
C ALA A 177 -23.67 -17.76 3.43
N LEU A 178 -22.37 -18.00 3.19
CA LEU A 178 -21.71 -17.68 1.93
C LEU A 178 -21.83 -18.78 0.87
N GLY A 179 -22.06 -20.02 1.30
CA GLY A 179 -21.82 -21.20 0.50
C GLY A 179 -20.32 -21.54 0.44
N ARG A 180 -20.03 -22.83 0.32
CA ARG A 180 -18.67 -23.38 0.43
C ARG A 180 -17.68 -22.77 -0.58
N GLN A 181 -18.10 -22.61 -1.83
CA GLN A 181 -17.23 -22.10 -2.90
C GLN A 181 -16.76 -20.66 -2.64
N LEU A 182 -17.69 -19.76 -2.29
CA LEU A 182 -17.35 -18.36 -2.00
C LEU A 182 -16.53 -18.26 -0.72
N TYR A 183 -16.87 -19.06 0.31
CA TYR A 183 -16.11 -19.13 1.55
C TYR A 183 -14.67 -19.57 1.31
N GLU A 184 -14.44 -20.68 0.60
CA GLU A 184 -13.09 -21.18 0.28
C GLU A 184 -12.30 -20.17 -0.56
N ARG A 185 -12.95 -19.53 -1.54
CA ARG A 185 -12.35 -18.46 -2.34
C ARG A 185 -11.88 -17.30 -1.44
N PHE A 186 -12.73 -16.78 -0.57
CA PHE A 186 -12.35 -15.71 0.35
C PHE A 186 -11.27 -16.16 1.34
N ALA A 187 -11.38 -17.38 1.86
CA ALA A 187 -10.44 -17.92 2.84
C ALA A 187 -9.01 -18.10 2.29
N SER A 188 -8.83 -18.19 0.96
CA SER A 188 -7.51 -18.17 0.33
C SER A 188 -6.90 -16.77 0.15
N MET A 189 -7.68 -15.71 0.37
CA MET A 189 -7.28 -14.34 0.02
C MET A 189 -6.27 -13.74 0.98
N ARG A 190 -5.41 -12.88 0.43
CA ARG A 190 -4.44 -12.03 1.12
C ARG A 190 -4.92 -10.58 1.04
N LEU A 191 -5.26 -9.99 2.17
CA LEU A 191 -5.91 -8.69 2.24
C LEU A 191 -4.99 -7.64 2.88
N LEU A 192 -5.08 -6.40 2.40
CA LEU A 192 -4.50 -5.23 3.06
C LEU A 192 -5.61 -4.24 3.39
N VAL A 193 -5.75 -3.87 4.65
CA VAL A 193 -6.67 -2.80 5.10
C VAL A 193 -5.85 -1.58 5.51
N ILE A 194 -6.04 -0.48 4.80
CA ILE A 194 -5.40 0.81 5.04
C ILE A 194 -6.42 1.70 5.78
N GLY A 195 -6.06 2.06 7.01
CA GLY A 195 -6.90 2.72 7.99
C GLY A 195 -7.29 1.78 9.14
N ALA A 196 -6.93 2.15 10.36
CA ALA A 196 -7.37 1.56 11.63
C ALA A 196 -8.10 2.61 12.50
N GLY A 197 -8.70 3.61 11.84
CA GLY A 197 -9.67 4.53 12.44
C GLY A 197 -11.07 3.91 12.54
N GLY A 198 -12.06 4.67 12.98
CA GLY A 198 -13.40 4.12 13.26
C GLY A 198 -14.11 3.43 12.09
N GLY A 199 -13.79 3.77 10.85
CA GLY A 199 -14.25 3.03 9.66
C GLY A 199 -13.43 1.79 9.35
N GLY A 200 -12.11 1.97 9.23
CA GLY A 200 -11.19 0.89 8.86
C GLY A 200 -11.14 -0.24 9.88
N SER A 201 -11.30 0.05 11.19
CA SER A 201 -11.38 -0.98 12.22
C SER A 201 -12.63 -1.85 12.10
N GLU A 202 -13.79 -1.27 11.78
CA GLU A 202 -15.01 -2.06 11.55
C GLU A 202 -14.87 -2.93 10.30
N LEU A 203 -14.32 -2.36 9.22
CA LEU A 203 -14.04 -3.10 7.99
C LEU A 203 -13.07 -4.26 8.24
N ALA A 204 -11.94 -4.00 8.91
CA ALA A 204 -10.96 -5.03 9.22
C ALA A 204 -11.58 -6.16 10.07
N ARG A 205 -12.37 -5.84 11.08
CA ARG A 205 -13.04 -6.85 11.92
C ARG A 205 -13.99 -7.73 11.12
N GLN A 206 -14.77 -7.14 10.22
CA GLN A 206 -15.65 -7.91 9.34
C GLN A 206 -14.88 -8.78 8.35
N LEU A 207 -13.82 -8.26 7.72
CA LEU A 207 -12.99 -9.08 6.83
C LEU A 207 -12.29 -10.22 7.58
N CYS A 208 -11.84 -9.97 8.81
CA CYS A 208 -11.26 -11.02 9.67
C CYS A 208 -12.29 -12.11 10.02
N SER A 209 -13.55 -11.75 10.28
CA SER A 209 -14.60 -12.73 10.60
C SER A 209 -14.88 -13.74 9.47
N LEU A 210 -14.47 -13.41 8.25
CA LEU A 210 -14.52 -14.26 7.05
C LEU A 210 -13.29 -15.18 6.88
N ASN A 211 -12.31 -15.09 7.79
CA ASN A 211 -11.13 -15.96 7.88
C ASN A 211 -10.26 -16.01 6.60
N PRO A 212 -9.70 -14.87 6.15
CA PRO A 212 -8.77 -14.85 5.02
C PRO A 212 -7.45 -15.56 5.37
N ALA A 213 -6.68 -15.98 4.36
CA ALA A 213 -5.40 -16.65 4.54
C ALA A 213 -4.36 -15.74 5.19
N TRP A 214 -4.46 -14.44 4.91
CA TRP A 214 -3.63 -13.41 5.52
C TRP A 214 -4.31 -12.05 5.46
N ILE A 215 -4.22 -11.29 6.54
CA ILE A 215 -4.64 -9.89 6.54
C ILE A 215 -3.57 -9.00 7.17
N VAL A 216 -3.32 -7.86 6.53
CA VAL A 216 -2.43 -6.82 7.02
C VAL A 216 -3.25 -5.58 7.31
N THR A 217 -3.09 -4.99 8.49
CA THR A 217 -3.70 -3.69 8.84
C THR A 217 -2.63 -2.61 8.88
N MET A 218 -2.85 -1.48 8.21
CA MET A 218 -1.92 -0.37 8.09
C MET A 218 -2.54 0.94 8.56
N ASP A 219 -1.90 1.63 9.50
CA ASP A 219 -2.25 2.99 9.92
C ASP A 219 -1.01 3.68 10.50
N GLY A 220 -0.84 4.97 10.24
CA GLY A 220 0.29 5.74 10.75
C GLY A 220 0.07 6.32 12.15
N ASP A 221 -1.18 6.35 12.60
CA ASP A 221 -1.59 7.09 13.79
C ASP A 221 -1.55 6.24 15.07
N GLN A 222 -1.55 6.95 16.18
CA GLN A 222 -1.74 6.43 17.53
C GLN A 222 -3.15 6.76 18.02
N VAL A 223 -3.65 6.00 18.98
CA VAL A 223 -4.92 6.28 19.65
C VAL A 223 -4.81 7.63 20.36
N GLY A 224 -5.80 8.49 20.16
CA GLY A 224 -6.01 9.73 20.90
C GLY A 224 -7.37 9.77 21.60
N PRO A 225 -7.58 10.66 22.58
CA PRO A 225 -8.85 10.80 23.29
C PRO A 225 -10.05 11.03 22.35
N GLU A 226 -9.84 11.78 21.28
CA GLU A 226 -10.86 12.08 20.26
C GLU A 226 -11.27 10.85 19.44
N ASN A 227 -10.60 9.71 19.61
CA ASN A 227 -10.93 8.46 18.91
C ASN A 227 -11.83 7.54 19.74
N LEU A 228 -11.94 7.73 21.06
CA LEU A 228 -12.66 6.79 21.96
C LEU A 228 -14.16 6.70 21.65
N ASN A 229 -14.75 7.75 21.05
CA ASN A 229 -16.14 7.73 20.59
C ASN A 229 -16.37 6.92 19.28
N ALA A 230 -15.31 6.52 18.59
CA ALA A 230 -15.36 5.88 17.28
C ALA A 230 -14.49 4.61 17.17
N LEU A 231 -13.67 4.30 18.18
CA LEU A 231 -12.87 3.08 18.29
C LEU A 231 -13.32 2.30 19.54
N PRO A 232 -14.39 1.49 19.46
CA PRO A 232 -14.93 0.78 20.63
C PRO A 232 -13.96 -0.27 21.22
N HIS A 233 -12.85 -0.57 20.52
CA HIS A 233 -11.80 -1.49 20.95
C HIS A 233 -10.61 -0.79 21.62
N ALA A 234 -10.58 0.54 21.63
CA ALA A 234 -9.55 1.33 22.29
C ALA A 234 -10.04 1.76 23.68
N SER A 235 -9.12 1.77 24.65
CA SER A 235 -9.36 2.22 26.02
C SER A 235 -8.76 3.61 26.28
N GLU A 236 -9.17 4.25 27.37
CA GLU A 236 -8.52 5.49 27.85
C GLU A 236 -7.02 5.29 28.07
N GLN A 237 -6.62 4.12 28.59
CA GLN A 237 -5.22 3.77 28.78
C GLN A 237 -4.47 3.71 27.44
N ASP A 238 -5.08 3.14 26.39
CA ASP A 238 -4.46 3.12 25.05
C ASP A 238 -4.23 4.53 24.50
N ALA A 239 -5.15 5.46 24.78
CA ALA A 239 -5.01 6.86 24.39
C ALA A 239 -3.90 7.57 25.18
N TRP A 240 -3.80 7.30 26.50
CA TRP A 240 -2.75 7.83 27.36
C TRP A 240 -1.36 7.33 26.94
N ASP A 241 -1.24 6.02 26.71
CA ASP A 241 0.02 5.37 26.31
C ASP A 241 0.34 5.54 24.82
N ARG A 242 -0.53 6.24 24.08
CA ARG A 242 -0.36 6.53 22.65
C ARG A 242 -0.13 5.25 21.83
N ILE A 243 -0.89 4.20 22.15
CA ILE A 243 -0.79 2.91 21.48
C ILE A 243 -1.08 3.08 19.98
N PRO A 244 -0.27 2.49 19.08
CA PRO A 244 -0.57 2.50 17.65
C PRO A 244 -1.97 1.92 17.36
N LYS A 245 -2.77 2.60 16.53
CA LYS A 245 -4.16 2.16 16.24
C LYS A 245 -4.21 0.72 15.73
N VAL A 246 -3.25 0.35 14.88
CA VAL A 246 -3.11 -1.03 14.36
C VAL A 246 -2.88 -2.06 15.47
N HIS A 247 -2.20 -1.72 16.56
CA HIS A 247 -1.97 -2.64 17.68
C HIS A 247 -3.20 -2.79 18.56
N ALA A 248 -3.91 -1.69 18.87
CA ALA A 248 -5.16 -1.73 19.60
C ALA A 248 -6.21 -2.60 18.86
N LEU A 249 -6.30 -2.44 17.54
CA LEU A 249 -7.16 -3.27 16.69
C LEU A 249 -6.73 -4.75 16.69
N ALA A 250 -5.43 -5.01 16.50
CA ALA A 250 -4.90 -6.37 16.46
C ALA A 250 -5.15 -7.15 17.75
N ARG A 251 -5.04 -6.49 18.92
CA ARG A 251 -5.34 -7.09 20.22
C ARG A 251 -6.73 -7.70 20.27
N VAL A 252 -7.75 -6.99 19.79
CA VAL A 252 -9.13 -7.47 19.82
C VAL A 252 -9.42 -8.49 18.71
N ILE A 253 -8.80 -8.35 17.54
CA ILE A 253 -8.92 -9.38 16.48
C ILE A 253 -8.32 -10.70 16.97
N HIS A 254 -7.10 -10.67 17.52
CA HIS A 254 -6.41 -11.88 17.98
C HIS A 254 -7.13 -12.54 19.16
N ALA A 255 -7.73 -11.77 20.07
CA ALA A 255 -8.57 -12.30 21.14
C ALA A 255 -9.76 -13.12 20.61
N ASN A 256 -10.35 -12.71 19.48
CA ASN A 256 -11.47 -13.42 18.84
C ASN A 256 -11.01 -14.56 17.93
N GLN A 257 -9.89 -14.36 17.23
CA GLN A 257 -9.37 -15.24 16.19
C GLN A 257 -7.85 -15.43 16.36
N PRO A 258 -7.43 -16.25 17.33
CA PRO A 258 -6.01 -16.44 17.64
C PRO A 258 -5.23 -17.08 16.49
N ASP A 259 -5.87 -17.91 15.68
CA ASP A 259 -5.23 -18.62 14.56
C ASP A 259 -5.16 -17.78 13.27
N LEU A 260 -5.78 -16.60 13.26
CA LEU A 260 -5.75 -15.73 12.08
C LEU A 260 -4.34 -15.20 11.88
N ARG A 261 -3.80 -15.39 10.68
CA ARG A 261 -2.55 -14.74 10.28
C ARG A 261 -2.81 -13.25 10.07
N LEU A 262 -2.54 -12.46 11.11
CA LEU A 262 -2.66 -11.01 11.13
C LEU A 262 -1.27 -10.35 11.21
N SER A 263 -1.04 -9.29 10.45
CA SER A 263 0.17 -8.46 10.59
C SER A 263 -0.19 -6.99 10.67
N THR A 264 0.58 -6.23 11.45
CA THR A 264 0.35 -4.79 11.65
C THR A 264 1.47 -3.98 11.02
N VAL A 265 1.12 -2.86 10.40
CA VAL A 265 2.09 -1.90 9.84
C VAL A 265 1.77 -0.52 10.36
N GLN A 266 2.59 -0.01 11.27
CA GLN A 266 2.45 1.36 11.78
C GLN A 266 3.11 2.39 10.84
N ARG A 267 2.56 2.57 9.63
CA ARG A 267 3.04 3.54 8.64
C ARG A 267 1.86 4.11 7.86
N SER A 268 2.02 5.34 7.38
CA SER A 268 1.09 5.93 6.42
C SER A 268 1.39 5.39 5.02
N ILE A 269 0.36 5.08 4.24
CA ILE A 269 0.53 4.69 2.82
C ILE A 269 1.21 5.78 1.97
N GLN A 270 1.17 7.03 2.43
CA GLN A 270 1.85 8.17 1.79
C GLN A 270 3.34 8.26 2.14
N GLN A 271 3.84 7.38 3.01
CA GLN A 271 5.27 7.26 3.28
C GLN A 271 5.80 6.11 2.47
N GLN A 272 7.04 6.22 1.98
CA GLN A 272 7.68 5.14 1.23
C GLN A 272 7.59 3.80 1.94
N ALA A 273 7.86 3.75 3.25
CA ALA A 273 7.80 2.51 4.00
C ALA A 273 6.40 1.87 4.01
N GLY A 274 5.33 2.66 3.93
CA GLY A 274 3.96 2.17 3.77
C GLY A 274 3.69 1.71 2.33
N ALA A 275 4.04 2.53 1.34
CA ALA A 275 3.91 2.19 -0.08
C ALA A 275 4.69 0.90 -0.45
N ASP A 276 5.86 0.71 0.14
CA ASP A 276 6.72 -0.45 -0.01
C ASP A 276 6.03 -1.76 0.38
N VAL A 277 5.10 -1.74 1.34
CA VAL A 277 4.33 -2.94 1.71
C VAL A 277 3.52 -3.40 0.52
N LEU A 278 2.80 -2.47 -0.11
CA LEU A 278 2.00 -2.78 -1.29
C LEU A 278 2.88 -3.08 -2.50
N MET A 279 4.02 -2.41 -2.69
CA MET A 279 4.92 -2.70 -3.83
C MET A 279 5.64 -4.05 -3.73
N LYS A 280 5.98 -4.51 -2.52
CA LYS A 280 6.82 -5.71 -2.31
C LYS A 280 6.02 -6.98 -2.04
N GLN A 281 4.74 -6.85 -1.70
CA GLN A 281 3.88 -7.98 -1.33
C GLN A 281 2.68 -8.04 -2.27
N ARG A 282 2.25 -9.27 -2.57
CA ARG A 282 1.02 -9.50 -3.34
C ARG A 282 -0.18 -9.60 -2.41
N PHE A 283 -1.21 -8.82 -2.72
CA PHE A 283 -2.53 -8.84 -2.10
C PHE A 283 -3.57 -9.07 -3.18
N ASP A 284 -4.59 -9.85 -2.88
CA ASP A 284 -5.71 -10.08 -3.80
C ASP A 284 -6.69 -8.89 -3.75
N ALA A 285 -6.80 -8.26 -2.58
CA ALA A 285 -7.55 -7.02 -2.43
C ALA A 285 -6.92 -6.06 -1.41
N VAL A 286 -7.04 -4.77 -1.71
CA VAL A 286 -6.66 -3.66 -0.85
C VAL A 286 -7.90 -2.84 -0.52
N PHE A 287 -8.09 -2.54 0.75
CA PHE A 287 -9.20 -1.73 1.23
C PHE A 287 -8.67 -0.41 1.78
N THR A 288 -9.23 0.72 1.35
CA THR A 288 -8.95 2.02 1.97
C THR A 288 -10.21 2.54 2.66
N PHE A 289 -10.11 2.78 3.96
CA PHE A 289 -11.12 3.51 4.72
C PHE A 289 -10.46 4.60 5.56
N ILE A 290 -9.87 5.55 4.84
CA ILE A 290 -9.13 6.70 5.36
C ILE A 290 -9.78 8.01 4.89
N ASP A 291 -9.51 9.09 5.61
CA ASP A 291 -10.10 10.40 5.37
C ASP A 291 -9.24 11.33 4.50
N ASN A 292 -8.09 10.84 4.03
CA ASN A 292 -7.15 11.60 3.23
C ASN A 292 -7.08 11.14 1.78
N ASP A 293 -7.47 12.03 0.87
CA ASP A 293 -7.51 11.81 -0.57
C ASP A 293 -6.15 11.42 -1.17
N ALA A 294 -5.03 11.97 -0.65
CA ALA A 294 -3.69 11.59 -1.10
C ALA A 294 -3.38 10.12 -0.83
N GLY A 295 -3.70 9.61 0.37
CA GLY A 295 -3.50 8.20 0.68
C GLY A 295 -4.36 7.27 -0.18
N ARG A 296 -5.62 7.67 -0.44
CA ARG A 296 -6.55 6.91 -1.29
C ARG A 296 -6.05 6.82 -2.72
N LEU A 297 -5.55 7.94 -3.25
CA LEU A 297 -4.98 7.99 -4.60
C LEU A 297 -3.70 7.16 -4.71
N VAL A 298 -2.78 7.26 -3.73
CA VAL A 298 -1.56 6.44 -3.71
C VAL A 298 -1.90 4.95 -3.71
N ALA A 299 -2.80 4.51 -2.81
CA ALA A 299 -3.22 3.11 -2.76
C ALA A 299 -3.82 2.65 -4.10
N SER A 300 -4.73 3.45 -4.68
CA SER A 300 -5.37 3.14 -5.94
C SER A 300 -4.38 3.09 -7.12
N TRP A 301 -3.39 3.98 -7.14
CA TRP A 301 -2.36 4.03 -8.18
C TRP A 301 -1.44 2.81 -8.08
N LEU A 302 -1.01 2.44 -6.87
CA LEU A 302 -0.17 1.26 -6.64
C LEU A 302 -0.91 -0.04 -7.02
N CYS A 303 -2.20 -0.16 -6.69
CA CYS A 303 -3.01 -1.31 -7.12
C CYS A 303 -3.09 -1.38 -8.65
N GLY A 304 -3.36 -0.25 -9.32
CA GLY A 304 -3.41 -0.22 -10.79
C GLY A 304 -2.07 -0.58 -11.44
N ARG A 305 -0.96 -0.04 -10.95
CA ARG A 305 0.33 -0.10 -11.68
C ARG A 305 1.23 -1.26 -11.31
N HIS A 306 1.29 -1.65 -10.04
CA HIS A 306 2.21 -2.67 -9.55
C HIS A 306 1.60 -4.07 -9.52
N HIS A 307 0.27 -4.18 -9.44
CA HIS A 307 -0.42 -5.45 -9.34
C HIS A 307 -1.66 -5.48 -10.22
N SER A 308 -1.50 -5.90 -11.47
CA SER A 308 -2.58 -6.00 -12.46
C SER A 308 -3.77 -6.90 -12.05
N HIS A 309 -3.72 -7.54 -10.88
CA HIS A 309 -4.76 -8.44 -10.36
C HIS A 309 -5.30 -8.02 -8.98
N THR A 310 -4.82 -6.91 -8.39
CA THR A 310 -5.25 -6.49 -7.05
C THR A 310 -6.49 -5.59 -7.12
N VAL A 311 -7.61 -6.07 -6.58
CA VAL A 311 -8.84 -5.28 -6.48
C VAL A 311 -8.68 -4.21 -5.41
N HIS A 312 -9.09 -2.98 -5.69
CA HIS A 312 -9.06 -1.88 -4.72
C HIS A 312 -10.48 -1.50 -4.30
N VAL A 313 -10.79 -1.59 -3.00
CA VAL A 313 -12.06 -1.19 -2.41
C VAL A 313 -11.89 0.07 -1.57
N ASP A 314 -12.39 1.19 -2.06
CA ASP A 314 -12.30 2.50 -1.42
C ASP A 314 -13.63 2.88 -0.75
N VAL A 315 -13.55 3.27 0.52
CA VAL A 315 -14.71 3.61 1.36
C VAL A 315 -14.54 5.02 1.91
N GLY A 316 -15.56 5.85 1.70
CA GLY A 316 -15.61 7.21 2.26
C GLY A 316 -16.95 7.49 2.94
N THR A 317 -16.90 8.16 4.09
CA THR A 317 -18.09 8.65 4.80
C THR A 317 -18.01 10.15 5.01
N LEU A 318 -19.15 10.82 4.98
CA LEU A 318 -19.24 12.27 5.16
C LEU A 318 -20.46 12.63 5.99
N ILE A 319 -20.22 13.46 6.99
CA ILE A 319 -21.25 14.09 7.82
C ILE A 319 -21.06 15.59 7.72
N GLN A 320 -22.12 16.32 7.40
CA GLN A 320 -22.14 17.78 7.29
C GLN A 320 -23.41 18.33 7.92
N PHE A 321 -23.42 19.62 8.23
CA PHE A 321 -24.64 20.36 8.54
C PHE A 321 -24.89 21.40 7.46
N THR A 322 -26.15 21.58 7.07
CA THR A 322 -26.56 22.75 6.29
C THR A 322 -26.50 24.02 7.15
N LEU A 323 -26.56 25.20 6.54
CA LEU A 323 -26.73 26.48 7.25
C LEU A 323 -27.90 26.46 8.25
N GLY A 324 -29.02 25.82 7.92
CA GLY A 324 -30.17 25.63 8.82
C GLY A 324 -30.02 24.52 9.86
N GLY A 325 -28.80 24.07 10.18
CA GLY A 325 -28.55 23.07 11.23
C GLY A 325 -28.96 21.62 10.89
N ARG A 326 -29.42 21.34 9.66
CA ARG A 326 -29.80 19.98 9.25
C ARG A 326 -28.59 19.11 8.96
N ARG A 327 -28.54 17.93 9.58
CA ARG A 327 -27.52 16.91 9.33
C ARG A 327 -27.68 16.26 7.95
N ILE A 328 -26.59 16.17 7.21
CA ILE A 328 -26.44 15.44 5.94
C ILE A 328 -25.45 14.31 6.17
N MET A 329 -25.85 13.08 5.84
CA MET A 329 -24.99 11.89 5.89
C MET A 329 -24.86 11.27 4.49
N ARG A 330 -23.66 10.81 4.17
CA ARG A 330 -23.31 10.21 2.88
C ARG A 330 -22.27 9.11 3.10
N ALA A 331 -22.38 8.02 2.36
CA ALA A 331 -21.31 7.04 2.21
C ALA A 331 -21.11 6.71 0.73
N ASP A 332 -19.87 6.50 0.34
CA ASP A 332 -19.48 6.12 -1.01
C ASP A 332 -18.56 4.89 -0.88
N ILE A 333 -18.98 3.76 -1.46
CA ILE A 333 -18.26 2.47 -1.44
C ILE A 333 -17.93 2.12 -2.88
N ARG A 334 -16.65 2.04 -3.21
CA ARG A 334 -16.17 1.92 -4.60
C ARG A 334 -15.26 0.71 -4.70
N LEU A 335 -15.59 -0.20 -5.59
CA LEU A 335 -14.74 -1.31 -5.99
C LEU A 335 -14.12 -0.97 -7.34
N PHE A 336 -12.80 -1.10 -7.42
CA PHE A 336 -12.02 -0.89 -8.62
C PHE A 336 -11.32 -2.20 -8.99
N GLU A 337 -11.76 -2.78 -10.10
CA GLU A 337 -11.01 -3.82 -10.78
C GLU A 337 -9.79 -3.18 -11.49
N PRO A 338 -8.62 -3.84 -11.46
CA PRO A 338 -7.44 -3.38 -12.18
C PRO A 338 -7.75 -2.98 -13.63
N GLY A 339 -7.23 -1.82 -14.06
CA GLY A 339 -7.45 -1.29 -15.42
C GLY A 339 -8.86 -0.75 -15.71
N ARG A 340 -9.85 -0.99 -14.84
CA ARG A 340 -11.26 -0.60 -15.06
C ARG A 340 -11.72 0.54 -14.15
N GLY A 341 -10.84 1.51 -13.89
CA GLY A 341 -11.15 2.70 -13.09
C GLY A 341 -10.36 2.77 -11.80
N CYS A 342 -10.36 3.95 -11.18
CA CYS A 342 -9.62 4.21 -9.95
C CYS A 342 -10.26 5.38 -9.19
N VAL A 343 -9.68 5.72 -8.04
CA VAL A 343 -10.09 6.87 -7.22
C VAL A 343 -10.09 8.19 -8.00
N ALA A 344 -9.23 8.35 -9.02
CA ALA A 344 -9.22 9.55 -9.87
C ALA A 344 -10.37 9.58 -10.90
N CYS A 345 -10.94 8.43 -11.28
CA CYS A 345 -12.01 8.33 -12.29
C CYS A 345 -13.41 8.65 -11.73
N VAL A 346 -13.68 8.34 -10.45
CA VAL A 346 -15.02 8.42 -9.84
C VAL A 346 -15.26 9.81 -9.21
N PRO A 347 -16.43 10.43 -9.48
CA PRO A 347 -16.51 11.73 -10.15
C PRO A 347 -15.33 12.62 -9.75
N LYS A 348 -14.37 12.67 -10.67
CA LYS A 348 -13.14 13.48 -10.68
C LYS A 348 -12.87 14.12 -9.32
N MET A 349 -12.03 13.46 -8.51
CA MET A 349 -11.47 14.00 -7.28
C MET A 349 -11.31 15.52 -7.40
N ALA A 350 -12.16 16.27 -6.69
CA ALA A 350 -12.47 17.67 -7.02
C ALA A 350 -11.25 18.62 -6.99
N ASN A 351 -10.13 18.17 -6.44
CA ASN A 351 -8.86 18.89 -6.41
C ASN A 351 -7.67 17.96 -6.67
N LEU A 352 -7.68 17.20 -7.77
CA LEU A 352 -6.59 16.28 -8.11
C LEU A 352 -5.21 16.97 -8.07
N SER A 353 -5.08 18.19 -8.61
CA SER A 353 -3.81 18.94 -8.58
C SER A 353 -3.31 19.16 -7.15
N ARG A 354 -4.19 19.57 -6.22
CA ARG A 354 -3.83 19.75 -4.80
C ARG A 354 -3.45 18.44 -4.11
N VAL A 355 -4.12 17.34 -4.48
CA VAL A 355 -3.80 16.01 -3.96
C VAL A 355 -2.42 15.59 -4.46
N MET A 356 -2.10 15.88 -5.72
CA MET A 356 -0.78 15.65 -6.28
C MET A 356 0.30 16.52 -5.63
N ASP A 357 0.03 17.79 -5.35
CA ASP A 357 0.94 18.65 -4.58
C ASP A 357 1.21 18.09 -3.18
N THR A 358 0.18 17.55 -2.53
CA THR A 358 0.29 16.94 -1.20
C THR A 358 1.16 15.69 -1.23
N ILE A 359 1.02 14.89 -2.29
CA ILE A 359 1.79 13.70 -2.54
C ILE A 359 3.26 14.04 -2.90
N ALA A 360 3.48 15.12 -3.64
CA ALA A 360 4.79 15.60 -4.06
C ALA A 360 5.54 16.35 -2.95
N ALA A 361 4.85 16.73 -1.87
CA ALA A 361 5.42 17.52 -0.79
C ALA A 361 6.53 16.74 -0.04
N PRO A 362 7.70 17.38 0.22
CA PRO A 362 8.75 16.79 1.04
C PRO A 362 8.28 16.42 2.44
N ARG A 363 8.98 15.49 3.10
CA ARG A 363 8.71 15.17 4.52
C ARG A 363 8.92 16.42 5.36
N GLY A 364 7.95 16.71 6.24
CA GLY A 364 8.00 17.89 7.11
C GLY A 364 7.68 19.21 6.40
N ALA A 365 7.38 19.20 5.10
CA ALA A 365 6.92 20.40 4.40
C ALA A 365 5.66 20.95 5.07
N MET A 366 5.66 22.24 5.36
CA MET A 366 4.48 22.94 5.86
C MET A 366 3.38 22.81 4.81
N ARG A 367 2.22 22.24 5.19
CA ARG A 367 1.08 22.11 4.28
C ARG A 367 0.74 23.49 3.72
N ARG A 368 0.87 23.68 2.40
CA ARG A 368 0.51 24.94 1.74
C ARG A 368 -0.98 25.23 1.97
N GLY A 369 -1.28 26.42 2.49
CA GLY A 369 -2.63 26.89 2.82
C GLY A 369 -2.97 26.81 4.31
N LYS A 370 -4.05 27.49 4.72
CA LYS A 370 -4.54 27.44 6.11
C LYS A 370 -4.80 25.97 6.52
N PRO A 371 -4.35 25.51 7.70
CA PRO A 371 -4.77 24.23 8.25
C PRO A 371 -6.29 24.17 8.19
N ARG A 372 -6.84 23.26 7.38
CA ARG A 372 -8.27 22.99 7.46
C ARG A 372 -8.48 22.35 8.82
N GLN A 373 -9.21 23.02 9.71
CA GLN A 373 -9.78 22.32 10.84
C GLN A 373 -10.55 21.11 10.27
N TRP A 374 -10.36 19.93 10.85
CA TRP A 374 -11.00 18.71 10.36
C TRP A 374 -12.55 18.89 10.28
N ASN A 375 -13.09 19.73 11.16
CA ASN A 375 -14.50 20.12 11.23
C ASN A 375 -14.99 21.01 10.06
N ALA A 376 -14.09 21.64 9.30
CA ALA A 376 -14.43 22.66 8.31
C ALA A 376 -15.07 22.08 7.03
N SER A 377 -14.84 20.79 6.77
CA SER A 377 -15.42 20.08 5.62
C SER A 377 -16.26 18.87 6.03
N ARG A 378 -16.14 18.43 7.29
CA ARG A 378 -16.83 17.29 7.89
C ARG A 378 -17.19 17.63 9.33
N ALA A 379 -18.47 17.63 9.66
CA ALA A 379 -18.92 18.03 11.00
C ALA A 379 -18.63 17.01 12.12
N GLY A 380 -18.31 15.77 11.78
CA GLY A 380 -18.14 14.69 12.75
C GLY A 380 -17.95 13.32 12.12
N SER A 381 -17.77 12.32 12.97
CA SER A 381 -17.74 10.89 12.63
C SER A 381 -18.80 10.17 13.45
N LEU A 382 -19.54 9.25 12.84
CA LEU A 382 -20.50 8.40 13.55
C LEU A 382 -20.12 6.94 13.32
N LEU A 383 -19.97 6.19 14.42
CA LEU A 383 -19.66 4.78 14.37
C LEU A 383 -20.71 3.99 13.57
N SER A 384 -21.99 4.31 13.73
CA SER A 384 -23.08 3.64 12.99
C SER A 384 -22.99 3.83 11.47
N LEU A 385 -22.61 5.03 11.01
CA LEU A 385 -22.38 5.29 9.57
C LEU A 385 -21.15 4.54 9.07
N ASN A 386 -20.08 4.52 9.86
CA ASN A 386 -18.85 3.82 9.51
C ASN A 386 -19.04 2.30 9.45
N ALA A 387 -19.73 1.70 10.42
CA ALA A 387 -20.05 0.28 10.44
C ALA A 387 -20.93 -0.14 9.26
N MET A 388 -21.91 0.68 8.88
CA MET A 388 -22.75 0.43 7.70
C MET A 388 -21.94 0.52 6.40
N ALA A 389 -21.08 1.52 6.27
CA ALA A 389 -20.21 1.66 5.10
C ALA A 389 -19.22 0.51 4.99
N ALA A 390 -18.66 0.06 6.12
CA ALA A 390 -17.81 -1.13 6.18
C ALA A 390 -18.57 -2.40 5.75
N SER A 391 -19.80 -2.58 6.22
CA SER A 391 -20.66 -3.71 5.84
C SER A 391 -20.95 -3.73 4.35
N LEU A 392 -21.33 -2.58 3.78
CA LEU A 392 -21.54 -2.45 2.34
C LEU A 392 -20.26 -2.68 1.51
N ALA A 393 -19.08 -2.36 2.05
CA ALA A 393 -17.81 -2.64 1.39
C ALA A 393 -17.48 -4.13 1.38
N THR A 394 -17.68 -4.81 2.51
CA THR A 394 -17.57 -6.27 2.62
C THR A 394 -18.53 -6.96 1.64
N ASP A 395 -19.80 -6.56 1.64
CA ASP A 395 -20.84 -7.14 0.77
C ASP A 395 -20.58 -6.88 -0.71
N LEU A 396 -20.12 -5.67 -1.07
CA LEU A 396 -19.77 -5.35 -2.46
C LEU A 396 -18.61 -6.23 -2.94
N PHE A 397 -17.59 -6.43 -2.10
CA PHE A 397 -16.45 -7.28 -2.44
C PHE A 397 -16.85 -8.75 -2.54
N LEU A 398 -17.69 -9.26 -1.62
CA LEU A 398 -18.24 -10.61 -1.72
C LEU A 398 -19.08 -10.79 -2.98
N SER A 399 -19.90 -9.80 -3.33
CA SER A 399 -20.71 -9.83 -4.57
C SER A 399 -19.84 -9.85 -5.84
N TYR A 400 -18.68 -9.19 -5.79
CA TYR A 400 -17.68 -9.28 -6.86
C TYR A 400 -17.02 -10.66 -6.93
N LEU A 401 -16.62 -11.23 -5.78
CA LEU A 401 -16.08 -12.59 -5.71
C LEU A 401 -17.09 -13.68 -6.11
N ASP A 402 -18.38 -13.43 -5.93
CA ASP A 402 -19.46 -14.33 -6.36
C ASP A 402 -19.86 -14.11 -7.83
N GLY A 403 -19.24 -13.13 -8.53
CA GLY A 403 -19.54 -12.82 -9.94
C GLY A 403 -20.85 -12.06 -10.18
N ARG A 404 -21.56 -11.64 -9.12
CA ARG A 404 -22.77 -10.78 -9.24
C ARG A 404 -22.40 -9.37 -9.70
N ILE A 405 -21.21 -8.90 -9.33
CA ILE A 405 -20.61 -7.66 -9.81
C ILE A 405 -19.44 -8.02 -10.71
N ALA A 406 -19.55 -7.76 -12.00
CA ALA A 406 -18.59 -8.21 -13.02
C ALA A 406 -17.50 -7.18 -13.36
N THR A 407 -17.59 -5.96 -12.83
CA THR A 407 -16.66 -4.86 -13.13
C THR A 407 -16.59 -3.89 -11.96
N SER A 408 -15.67 -2.92 -12.01
CA SER A 408 -15.64 -1.78 -11.09
C SER A 408 -17.02 -1.17 -10.86
N HIS A 409 -17.34 -0.90 -9.59
CA HIS A 409 -18.69 -0.61 -9.17
C HIS A 409 -18.72 0.38 -8.02
N TRP A 410 -19.77 1.19 -7.93
CA TRP A 410 -19.90 2.24 -6.93
C TRP A 410 -21.30 2.25 -6.29
N LEU A 411 -21.34 1.99 -5.00
CA LEU A 411 -22.52 2.17 -4.16
C LEU A 411 -22.48 3.55 -3.49
N ARG A 412 -23.56 4.31 -3.66
CA ARG A 412 -23.77 5.63 -3.07
C ARG A 412 -24.91 5.57 -2.09
N VAL A 413 -24.61 5.79 -0.82
CA VAL A 413 -25.61 5.87 0.24
C VAL A 413 -25.87 7.32 0.57
N ARG A 414 -27.15 7.70 0.56
CA ARG A 414 -27.62 9.05 0.91
C ARG A 414 -28.77 8.94 1.90
N TRP A 415 -28.88 9.90 2.80
CA TRP A 415 -30.04 10.07 3.68
C TRP A 415 -30.84 11.29 3.25
N PRO A 416 -31.87 11.11 2.40
CA PRO A 416 -32.80 12.19 2.10
C PRO A 416 -33.52 12.62 3.38
N PHE A 417 -33.90 13.89 3.45
CA PHE A 417 -34.60 14.42 4.60
C PHE A 417 -35.95 13.69 4.81
N GLY A 418 -36.21 13.26 6.05
CA GLY A 418 -37.44 12.54 6.42
C GLY A 418 -37.57 11.15 5.82
N LYS A 419 -36.51 10.56 5.25
CA LYS A 419 -36.56 9.24 4.60
C LYS A 419 -35.49 8.31 5.13
N LEU A 420 -35.74 7.01 4.94
CA LEU A 420 -34.75 5.96 5.11
C LEU A 420 -33.56 6.14 4.15
N PRO A 421 -32.39 5.55 4.44
CA PRO A 421 -31.25 5.59 3.54
C PRO A 421 -31.60 5.04 2.15
N LEU A 422 -31.14 5.74 1.12
CA LEU A 422 -31.21 5.30 -0.27
C LEU A 422 -29.81 4.85 -0.71
N ILE A 423 -29.71 3.64 -1.24
CA ILE A 423 -28.50 3.11 -1.87
C ILE A 423 -28.70 3.18 -3.38
N ARG A 424 -27.80 3.85 -4.10
CA ARG A 424 -27.74 3.83 -5.57
C ARG A 424 -26.49 3.09 -6.02
N SER A 425 -26.64 2.26 -7.04
CA SER A 425 -25.59 1.44 -7.64
C SER A 425 -25.24 1.98 -9.02
N HIS A 426 -23.94 2.02 -9.34
CA HIS A 426 -23.42 2.51 -10.60
C HIS A 426 -22.22 1.68 -11.04
N ASN A 427 -22.13 1.33 -12.31
CA ASN A 427 -20.88 0.83 -12.88
C ASN A 427 -19.88 1.98 -12.98
N VAL A 428 -18.60 1.67 -12.73
CA VAL A 428 -17.49 2.59 -12.89
C VAL A 428 -16.74 2.22 -14.16
N THR A 429 -16.62 3.17 -15.07
CA THR A 429 -15.78 3.05 -16.26
C THR A 429 -14.51 3.86 -16.05
N GLY A 430 -13.35 3.20 -16.20
CA GLY A 430 -12.07 3.88 -16.21
C GLY A 430 -11.90 4.74 -17.46
N ASP A 431 -11.30 5.91 -17.30
CA ASP A 431 -10.84 6.72 -18.41
C ASP A 431 -9.61 6.04 -19.05
N PRO A 432 -9.62 5.70 -20.36
CA PRO A 432 -8.48 5.08 -21.03
C PRO A 432 -7.19 5.91 -20.91
N GLU A 433 -7.32 7.23 -20.90
CA GLU A 433 -6.20 8.18 -20.78
C GLU A 433 -5.83 8.48 -19.32
N CYS A 434 -6.44 7.76 -18.37
CA CYS A 434 -6.14 7.94 -16.95
C CYS A 434 -4.71 7.54 -16.66
N ARG A 435 -3.85 8.51 -16.33
CA ARG A 435 -2.45 8.23 -15.97
C ARG A 435 -2.27 7.21 -14.84
N PHE A 436 -3.28 7.03 -13.98
CA PHE A 436 -3.23 6.14 -12.81
C PHE A 436 -3.62 4.67 -13.12
N CYS A 437 -4.59 4.44 -14.01
CA CYS A 437 -5.11 3.10 -14.29
C CYS A 437 -5.25 2.74 -15.78
N GLY A 438 -5.02 3.68 -16.70
CA GLY A 438 -5.10 3.46 -18.15
C GLY A 438 -4.02 2.53 -18.69
N HIS A 439 -2.86 2.49 -18.03
CA HIS A 439 -1.71 1.66 -18.40
C HIS A 439 -1.84 0.17 -18.04
N SER A 440 -2.93 -0.21 -17.35
CA SER A 440 -3.13 -1.55 -16.81
C SER A 440 -4.12 -2.38 -17.62
N ARG A 441 -4.51 -1.89 -18.81
CA ARG A 441 -5.42 -2.55 -19.74
C ARG A 441 -4.73 -3.57 -20.62
#